data_AF-A0A6C0K281-F1
#
_entry.id   AF-A0A6C0K281-F1
#
_cell.length_a   1.000
_cell.length_b   1.000
_cell.length_c   1.000
_cell.angle_alpha   90.00
_cell.angle_beta   90.00
_cell.angle_gamma   90.00
#
_symmetry.space_group_name_H-M   'P 1'
#
loop_
_entity.id
_entity.type
_entity.pdbx_description
1 polymer ?
#
loop_
_entity_poly.entity_id
_entity_poly.type
_entity_poly.pdbx_seq_one_letter_code
_entity_poly.pdbx_strand_id
1 'polypeptide(L)'
;MKASQMTHDVSMIHEEIAACLEDWESFIPKPHHSDLVEVWKNEMKQCLADLNSDQDELVDSISSGLIEAYDVWTTSTGVGVGGEKTFQEAVDHASTFALMQRPQTAQRTTDWYKEFQTRLTASEIYRVFGSPRERAILAMQKSGKLEMPPRSNTLVVLKEKMGPLDWGICFEPVVKQILEVEWGAMIHECGRFVHPTDTRLAASPDGLLLKVKAKPQMAGHLLEIKCPKTRAIGKKIPMEYFYQMQLQMEVAGVRACEYVEARIEISDIVGVPATGWCGLIAVVGCFCEDIGAWKPCRYIYGPVGNLEWKPDLGLNEQTMETNIWVCRSFHHETVLRDEVWFASLKPKIDEFWADVEKAKLGEFTVPESTRKKKEVVCEIVDSEPEAEPTQ
;
A
#
# COMPACT_ATOMS: atom_id res chain seq x y z
N MET A 1 -25.11 36.60 33.15
CA MET A 1 -24.60 35.79 32.01
C MET A 1 -24.17 34.46 32.56
N LYS A 2 -24.71 33.31 32.11
CA LYS A 2 -23.93 32.06 32.05
C LYS A 2 -24.71 30.88 31.45
N ALA A 3 -25.91 30.51 31.91
CA ALA A 3 -26.57 29.30 31.37
C ALA A 3 -27.04 29.45 29.91
N SER A 4 -27.81 30.49 29.58
CA SER A 4 -28.31 30.75 28.22
C SER A 4 -27.21 31.13 27.22
N GLN A 5 -26.16 31.81 27.70
CA GLN A 5 -24.99 32.15 26.89
C GLN A 5 -24.15 30.91 26.62
N MET A 6 -23.88 30.08 27.65
CA MET A 6 -23.18 28.80 27.48
C MET A 6 -23.94 27.84 26.56
N THR A 7 -25.27 27.76 26.61
CA THR A 7 -26.03 26.92 25.66
C THR A 7 -25.95 27.44 24.23
N HIS A 8 -25.87 28.76 24.04
CA HIS A 8 -25.70 29.36 22.71
C HIS A 8 -24.27 29.16 22.19
N ASP A 9 -23.26 29.34 23.05
CA ASP A 9 -21.85 29.14 22.72
C ASP A 9 -21.60 27.65 22.40
N VAL A 10 -22.20 26.72 23.15
CA VAL A 10 -22.14 25.27 22.87
C VAL A 10 -22.86 24.90 21.57
N SER A 11 -24.01 25.52 21.26
CA SER A 11 -24.72 25.28 20.00
C SER A 11 -23.93 25.77 18.79
N MET A 12 -23.28 26.93 18.89
CA MET A 12 -22.43 27.48 17.83
C MET A 12 -21.18 26.64 17.61
N ILE A 13 -20.52 26.22 18.70
CA ILE A 13 -19.39 25.29 18.64
C ILE A 13 -19.82 23.98 17.96
N HIS A 14 -21.02 23.45 18.25
CA HIS A 14 -21.52 22.23 17.62
C HIS A 14 -21.81 22.38 16.12
N GLU A 15 -22.33 23.53 15.67
CA GLU A 15 -22.54 23.83 14.24
C GLU A 15 -21.22 24.01 13.49
N GLU A 16 -20.26 24.72 14.06
CA GLU A 16 -18.91 24.88 13.49
C GLU A 16 -18.17 23.53 13.43
N ILE A 17 -18.32 22.70 14.47
CA ILE A 17 -17.79 21.33 14.52
C ILE A 17 -18.44 20.44 13.46
N ALA A 18 -19.76 20.49 13.33
CA ALA A 18 -20.49 19.72 12.32
C ALA A 18 -20.05 20.12 10.91
N ALA A 19 -19.90 21.42 10.63
CA ALA A 19 -19.39 21.91 9.35
C ALA A 19 -17.94 21.43 9.09
N CYS A 20 -17.06 21.49 10.10
CA CYS A 20 -15.69 20.98 9.96
C CYS A 20 -15.64 19.47 9.69
N LEU A 21 -16.51 18.69 10.34
CA LEU A 21 -16.63 17.25 10.14
C LEU A 21 -17.21 16.91 8.76
N GLU A 22 -18.25 17.63 8.33
CA GLU A 22 -18.84 17.50 6.98
C GLU A 22 -17.81 17.84 5.90
N ASP A 23 -17.05 18.92 6.09
CA ASP A 23 -15.95 19.29 5.20
C ASP A 23 -14.88 18.20 5.19
N TRP A 24 -14.42 17.71 6.35
CA TRP A 24 -13.42 16.65 6.44
C TRP A 24 -13.88 15.33 5.80
N GLU A 25 -15.11 14.89 6.09
CA GLU A 25 -15.72 13.70 5.46
C GLU A 25 -15.87 13.87 3.94
N SER A 26 -16.03 15.10 3.44
CA SER A 26 -16.02 15.39 2.00
C SER A 26 -14.65 15.20 1.34
N PHE A 27 -13.56 15.30 2.11
CA PHE A 27 -12.19 15.09 1.63
C PHE A 27 -11.72 13.65 1.83
N ILE A 28 -11.97 13.07 2.99
CA ILE A 28 -11.57 11.70 3.33
C ILE A 28 -12.78 10.99 3.93
N PRO A 29 -13.54 10.21 3.14
CA PRO A 29 -14.70 9.50 3.65
C PRO A 29 -14.31 8.50 4.74
N LYS A 30 -15.09 8.47 5.81
CA LYS A 30 -14.89 7.54 6.93
C LYS A 30 -14.91 6.09 6.43
N PRO A 31 -13.87 5.28 6.65
CA PRO A 31 -13.90 3.87 6.31
C PRO A 31 -14.87 3.13 7.23
N HIS A 32 -15.64 2.17 6.68
CA HIS A 32 -16.50 1.31 7.51
C HIS A 32 -15.71 0.23 8.27
N HIS A 33 -14.44 0.01 7.92
CA HIS A 33 -13.58 -0.96 8.59
C HIS A 33 -13.18 -0.48 10.00
N SER A 34 -13.45 -1.28 11.03
CA SER A 34 -13.25 -0.93 12.44
C SER A 34 -11.84 -0.42 12.74
N ASP A 35 -10.83 -1.12 12.24
CA ASP A 35 -9.41 -0.84 12.52
C ASP A 35 -8.96 0.53 11.99
N LEU A 36 -9.64 1.03 10.97
CA LEU A 36 -9.30 2.25 10.26
C LEU A 36 -10.01 3.48 10.81
N VAL A 37 -11.11 3.32 11.55
CA VAL A 37 -11.86 4.45 12.14
C VAL A 37 -10.95 5.28 13.05
N GLU A 38 -10.17 4.63 13.91
CA GLU A 38 -9.24 5.34 14.82
C GLU A 38 -8.04 5.96 14.08
N VAL A 39 -7.58 5.35 12.99
CA VAL A 39 -6.49 5.92 12.17
C VAL A 39 -6.99 7.18 11.46
N TRP A 40 -8.17 7.08 10.85
CA TRP A 40 -8.87 8.19 10.20
C TRP A 40 -9.11 9.37 11.17
N LYS A 41 -9.55 9.09 12.40
CA LYS A 41 -9.69 10.11 13.47
C LYS A 41 -8.35 10.77 13.81
N ASN A 42 -7.25 10.03 13.83
CA ASN A 42 -5.94 10.60 14.14
C ASN A 42 -5.36 11.43 12.98
N GLU A 43 -5.63 11.06 11.72
CA GLU A 43 -5.28 11.88 10.56
C GLU A 43 -6.06 13.21 10.57
N MET A 44 -7.33 13.19 10.97
CA MET A 44 -8.12 14.40 11.19
C MET A 44 -7.47 15.34 12.22
N LYS A 45 -7.02 14.81 13.37
CA LYS A 45 -6.29 15.61 14.36
C LYS A 45 -5.04 16.26 13.77
N GLN A 46 -4.27 15.51 12.98
CA GLN A 46 -3.04 16.02 12.38
C GLN A 46 -3.32 17.12 11.35
N CYS A 47 -4.33 16.96 10.51
CA CYS A 47 -4.73 18.00 9.57
C CYS A 47 -5.22 19.28 10.27
N LEU A 48 -5.95 19.15 11.37
CA LEU A 48 -6.37 20.30 12.19
C LEU A 48 -5.19 21.01 12.85
N ALA A 49 -4.17 20.26 13.30
CA ALA A 49 -2.95 20.82 13.83
C ALA A 49 -2.13 21.58 12.78
N ASP A 50 -2.06 21.06 11.54
CA ASP A 50 -1.36 21.70 10.43
C ASP A 50 -2.05 23.00 9.96
N LEU A 51 -3.37 23.12 10.12
CA LEU A 51 -4.15 24.33 9.74
C LEU A 51 -3.98 25.48 10.73
N ASN A 52 -3.60 25.21 11.98
CA ASN A 52 -3.60 26.18 13.08
C ASN A 52 -2.26 26.17 13.83
N SER A 53 -1.14 26.26 13.09
CA SER A 53 0.23 26.18 13.63
C SER A 53 0.62 27.23 14.67
N ASP A 54 -0.24 28.24 14.90
CA ASP A 54 0.03 29.39 15.77
C ASP A 54 -0.83 29.39 17.06
N GLN A 55 -1.71 28.41 17.30
CA GLN A 55 -2.57 28.33 18.50
C GLN A 55 -2.73 26.90 19.06
N ASP A 56 -1.65 26.33 19.59
CA ASP A 56 -1.59 24.95 20.12
C ASP A 56 -2.71 24.60 21.13
N GLU A 57 -3.03 25.48 22.10
CA GLU A 57 -4.04 25.18 23.13
C GLU A 57 -5.49 25.18 22.59
N LEU A 58 -5.80 26.03 21.61
CA LEU A 58 -7.14 26.09 21.01
C LEU A 58 -7.36 24.90 20.08
N VAL A 59 -6.32 24.48 19.36
CA VAL A 59 -6.33 23.31 18.47
C VAL A 59 -6.54 22.01 19.22
N ASP A 60 -5.86 21.81 20.35
CA ASP A 60 -6.03 20.61 21.17
C ASP A 60 -7.44 20.53 21.76
N SER A 61 -7.98 21.67 22.21
CA SER A 61 -9.34 21.79 22.73
C SER A 61 -10.41 21.51 21.67
N ILE A 62 -10.27 22.13 20.48
CA ILE A 62 -11.18 21.92 19.35
C ILE A 62 -11.08 20.49 18.82
N SER A 63 -9.87 19.93 18.66
CA SER A 63 -9.66 18.57 18.18
C SER A 63 -10.19 17.52 19.15
N SER A 64 -10.04 17.75 20.46
CA SER A 64 -10.59 16.87 21.50
C SER A 64 -12.12 16.96 21.53
N GLY A 65 -12.67 18.18 21.46
CA GLY A 65 -14.11 18.43 21.39
C GLY A 65 -14.75 17.84 20.13
N LEU A 66 -14.09 17.93 18.98
CA LEU A 66 -14.51 17.33 17.70
C LEU A 66 -14.65 15.81 17.81
N ILE A 67 -13.71 15.16 18.47
CA ILE A 67 -13.70 13.69 18.59
C ILE A 67 -14.71 13.21 19.62
N GLU A 68 -14.82 13.90 20.74
CA GLU A 68 -15.81 13.59 21.76
C GLU A 68 -17.23 13.81 21.22
N ALA A 69 -17.49 14.92 20.52
CA ALA A 69 -18.76 15.18 19.87
C ALA A 69 -19.08 14.13 18.78
N TYR A 70 -18.07 13.68 18.04
CA TYR A 70 -18.23 12.63 17.03
C TYR A 70 -18.54 11.26 17.64
N ASP A 71 -17.89 10.88 18.74
CA ASP A 71 -18.18 9.64 19.46
C ASP A 71 -19.61 9.65 20.03
N VAL A 72 -20.08 10.82 20.50
CA VAL A 72 -21.47 11.02 20.92
C VAL A 72 -22.45 10.95 19.73
N TRP A 73 -22.11 11.57 18.59
CA TRP A 73 -22.94 11.56 17.38
C TRP A 73 -23.09 10.16 16.79
N THR A 74 -22.01 9.40 16.67
CA THR A 74 -22.04 8.01 16.15
C THR A 74 -22.81 7.07 17.08
N THR A 75 -22.72 7.27 18.39
CA THR A 75 -23.49 6.51 19.39
C THR A 75 -24.99 6.86 19.36
N SER A 76 -25.34 8.14 19.13
CA SER A 76 -26.72 8.63 19.16
C SER A 76 -27.50 8.44 17.85
N THR A 77 -26.82 8.43 16.70
CA THR A 77 -27.46 8.22 15.39
C THR A 77 -27.64 6.75 15.03
N GLY A 78 -27.13 5.81 15.84
CA GLY A 78 -27.21 4.39 15.56
C GLY A 78 -26.47 3.97 14.27
N VAL A 79 -25.52 4.79 13.80
CA VAL A 79 -24.58 4.43 12.73
C VAL A 79 -23.61 3.41 13.30
N GLY A 80 -24.11 2.18 13.46
CA GLY A 80 -23.37 1.06 13.98
C GLY A 80 -22.15 0.81 13.10
N VAL A 81 -21.00 0.61 13.76
CA VAL A 81 -19.86 -0.12 13.21
C VAL A 81 -20.43 -1.35 12.53
N GLY A 82 -20.30 -1.42 11.21
CA GLY A 82 -20.93 -2.45 10.40
C GLY A 82 -20.62 -3.81 10.99
N GLY A 83 -21.66 -4.57 11.35
CA GLY A 83 -21.50 -5.91 11.88
C GLY A 83 -20.59 -6.73 10.96
N GLU A 84 -19.67 -7.51 11.55
CA GLU A 84 -18.72 -8.36 10.84
C GLU A 84 -19.45 -9.21 9.78
N LYS A 85 -19.42 -8.75 8.54
CA LYS A 85 -19.90 -9.52 7.39
C LYS A 85 -18.88 -10.63 7.15
N THR A 86 -19.04 -11.75 7.84
CA THR A 86 -18.24 -12.94 7.59
C THR A 86 -18.87 -13.75 6.46
N PHE A 87 -18.09 -14.01 5.40
CA PHE A 87 -18.53 -14.93 4.34
C PHE A 87 -18.46 -16.37 4.86
N GLN A 88 -19.56 -17.10 4.74
CA GLN A 88 -19.66 -18.49 5.20
C GLN A 88 -19.30 -19.50 4.08
N GLU A 89 -19.37 -19.08 2.82
CA GLU A 89 -19.23 -19.94 1.64
C GLU A 89 -18.23 -19.37 0.65
N ALA A 90 -17.55 -20.23 -0.11
CA ALA A 90 -16.70 -19.85 -1.23
C ALA A 90 -17.47 -19.09 -2.31
N VAL A 91 -16.77 -18.27 -3.09
CA VAL A 91 -17.34 -17.74 -4.35
C VAL A 91 -17.52 -18.89 -5.34
N ASP A 92 -18.60 -18.83 -6.12
CA ASP A 92 -18.87 -19.80 -7.17
C ASP A 92 -17.74 -19.88 -8.21
N HIS A 93 -17.38 -21.10 -8.60
CA HIS A 93 -16.27 -21.36 -9.51
C HIS A 93 -16.44 -20.68 -10.88
N ALA A 94 -17.66 -20.53 -11.39
CA ALA A 94 -17.88 -19.86 -12.67
C ALA A 94 -17.55 -18.37 -12.58
N SER A 95 -17.82 -17.73 -11.45
CA SER A 95 -17.47 -16.32 -11.20
C SER A 95 -15.96 -16.11 -11.17
N THR A 96 -15.23 -16.96 -10.43
CA THR A 96 -13.77 -16.94 -10.37
C THR A 96 -13.15 -17.19 -11.74
N PHE A 97 -13.67 -18.17 -12.49
CA PHE A 97 -13.21 -18.48 -13.84
C PHE A 97 -13.46 -17.31 -14.81
N ALA A 98 -14.64 -16.68 -14.76
CA ALA A 98 -14.95 -15.52 -15.60
C ALA A 98 -14.00 -14.34 -15.34
N LEU A 99 -13.63 -14.10 -14.09
CA LEU A 99 -12.63 -13.09 -13.73
C LEU A 99 -11.26 -13.38 -14.37
N MET A 100 -10.80 -14.64 -14.32
CA MET A 100 -9.52 -15.04 -14.93
C MET A 100 -9.49 -14.83 -16.45
N GLN A 101 -10.65 -14.91 -17.12
CA GLN A 101 -10.77 -14.72 -18.57
C GLN A 101 -10.84 -13.24 -18.99
N ARG A 102 -10.95 -12.31 -18.04
CA ARG A 102 -10.93 -10.87 -18.37
C ARG A 102 -9.57 -10.49 -18.98
N PRO A 103 -9.52 -9.50 -19.90
CA PRO A 103 -8.26 -8.97 -20.41
C PRO A 103 -7.37 -8.50 -19.26
N GLN A 104 -6.13 -8.98 -19.27
CA GLN A 104 -5.13 -8.67 -18.25
C GLN A 104 -3.83 -8.25 -18.93
N THR A 105 -3.34 -7.06 -18.59
CA THR A 105 -2.01 -6.65 -19.01
C THR A 105 -1.00 -7.38 -18.14
N ALA A 106 -0.19 -8.26 -18.72
CA ALA A 106 0.85 -8.97 -17.97
C ALA A 106 1.74 -7.96 -17.24
N GLN A 107 1.98 -8.20 -15.95
CA GLN A 107 2.73 -7.27 -15.12
C GLN A 107 4.12 -7.02 -15.70
N ARG A 108 4.62 -5.79 -15.51
CA ARG A 108 6.02 -5.42 -15.84
C ARG A 108 6.36 -5.51 -17.34
N THR A 109 5.36 -5.51 -18.21
CA THR A 109 5.52 -5.35 -19.67
C THR A 109 5.56 -3.87 -20.08
N THR A 110 6.05 -3.57 -21.29
CA THR A 110 6.03 -2.19 -21.82
C THR A 110 4.64 -1.57 -21.78
N ASP A 111 3.60 -2.35 -22.13
CA ASP A 111 2.23 -1.86 -22.10
C ASP A 111 1.72 -1.65 -20.67
N TRP A 112 2.16 -2.46 -19.71
CA TRP A 112 1.90 -2.22 -18.28
C TRP A 112 2.48 -0.87 -17.81
N TYR A 113 3.67 -0.48 -18.29
CA TYR A 113 4.23 0.84 -17.96
C TYR A 113 3.51 1.99 -18.67
N LYS A 114 3.08 1.82 -19.93
CA LYS A 114 2.26 2.83 -20.63
C LYS A 114 0.92 3.05 -19.93
N GLU A 115 0.25 1.97 -19.56
CA GLU A 115 -1.03 2.05 -18.84
C GLU A 115 -0.87 2.77 -17.50
N PHE A 116 0.28 2.62 -16.85
CA PHE A 116 0.60 3.32 -15.61
C PHE A 116 0.62 4.85 -15.76
N GLN A 117 0.96 5.37 -16.94
CA GLN A 117 0.93 6.81 -17.20
C GLN A 117 -0.51 7.31 -17.43
N THR A 118 -1.35 6.49 -18.05
CA THR A 118 -2.69 6.87 -18.51
C THR A 118 -3.82 6.51 -17.55
N ARG A 119 -3.55 5.72 -16.51
CA ARG A 119 -4.54 5.22 -15.56
C ARG A 119 -4.10 5.47 -14.12
N LEU A 120 -5.05 5.69 -13.24
CA LEU A 120 -4.84 5.70 -11.80
C LEU A 120 -4.84 4.25 -11.29
N THR A 121 -3.74 3.83 -10.67
CA THR A 121 -3.60 2.45 -10.18
C THR A 121 -3.94 2.31 -8.71
N ALA A 122 -4.26 1.08 -8.28
CA ALA A 122 -4.60 0.78 -6.88
C ALA A 122 -3.53 1.24 -5.89
N SER A 123 -2.25 1.08 -6.22
CA SER A 123 -1.14 1.55 -5.37
C SER A 123 -0.96 3.08 -5.35
N GLU A 124 -1.71 3.84 -6.15
CA GLU A 124 -1.61 5.30 -6.23
C GLU A 124 -2.89 6.02 -5.80
N ILE A 125 -4.03 5.32 -5.72
CA ILE A 125 -5.33 5.96 -5.48
C ILE A 125 -5.38 6.74 -4.17
N TYR A 126 -4.70 6.25 -3.12
CA TYR A 126 -4.63 6.95 -1.84
C TYR A 126 -4.03 8.37 -1.97
N ARG A 127 -3.11 8.59 -2.94
CA ARG A 127 -2.46 9.89 -3.19
C ARG A 127 -3.42 10.94 -3.74
N VAL A 128 -4.57 10.53 -4.29
CA VAL A 128 -5.65 11.45 -4.68
C VAL A 128 -6.26 12.13 -3.46
N PHE A 129 -6.26 11.44 -2.33
CA PHE A 129 -6.82 11.86 -1.03
C PHE A 129 -5.74 12.32 -0.06
N GLY A 130 -4.47 12.31 -0.49
CA GLY A 130 -3.36 12.86 0.27
C GLY A 130 -3.34 14.38 0.27
N SER A 131 -2.21 14.95 0.70
CA SER A 131 -2.05 16.42 0.72
C SER A 131 -2.26 17.06 -0.66
N PRO A 132 -2.68 18.35 -0.72
CA PRO A 132 -2.84 19.06 -1.99
C PRO A 132 -1.61 18.99 -2.91
N ARG A 133 -0.41 19.02 -2.32
CA ARG A 133 0.86 18.88 -3.05
C ARG A 133 1.05 17.47 -3.60
N GLU A 134 0.75 16.42 -2.83
CA GLU A 134 0.87 15.04 -3.28
C GLU A 134 -0.08 14.73 -4.44
N ARG A 135 -1.34 15.17 -4.33
CA ARG A 135 -2.35 15.11 -5.38
C ARG A 135 -1.88 15.86 -6.64
N ALA A 136 -1.37 17.08 -6.47
CA ALA A 136 -0.86 17.88 -7.59
C ALA A 136 0.34 17.24 -8.29
N ILE A 137 1.29 16.65 -7.54
CA ILE A 137 2.42 15.90 -8.10
C ILE A 137 1.92 14.71 -8.91
N LEU A 138 0.95 13.95 -8.38
CA LEU A 138 0.35 12.84 -9.11
C LEU A 138 -0.35 13.32 -10.39
N ALA A 139 -1.08 14.44 -10.35
CA ALA A 139 -1.74 15.00 -11.52
C ALA A 139 -0.73 15.40 -12.61
N MET A 140 0.41 16.00 -12.21
CA MET A 140 1.52 16.35 -13.11
C MET A 140 2.20 15.11 -13.71
N GLN A 141 2.30 14.02 -12.95
CA GLN A 141 2.81 12.74 -13.45
C GLN A 141 1.88 12.13 -14.50
N LYS A 142 0.56 12.09 -14.22
CA LYS A 142 -0.45 11.53 -15.13
C LYS A 142 -0.70 12.41 -16.36
N SER A 143 -0.38 13.70 -16.31
CA SER A 143 -0.42 14.59 -17.47
C SER A 143 0.82 14.50 -18.36
N GLY A 144 1.86 13.79 -17.92
CA GLY A 144 3.15 13.72 -18.62
C GLY A 144 4.01 14.98 -18.50
N LYS A 145 3.63 15.94 -17.63
CA LYS A 145 4.40 17.17 -17.40
C LYS A 145 5.50 17.00 -16.35
N LEU A 146 5.40 15.97 -15.52
CA LEU A 146 6.45 15.56 -14.59
C LEU A 146 6.86 14.14 -14.90
N GLU A 147 8.15 13.93 -15.15
CA GLU A 147 8.68 12.59 -15.38
C GLU A 147 8.45 11.70 -14.15
N MET A 148 7.97 10.48 -14.40
CA MET A 148 7.92 9.46 -13.37
C MET A 148 9.32 8.89 -13.20
N PRO A 149 9.77 8.59 -11.96
CA PRO A 149 11.03 7.91 -11.75
C PRO A 149 11.07 6.64 -12.63
N PRO A 150 12.16 6.41 -13.38
CA PRO A 150 12.28 5.18 -14.16
C PRO A 150 12.19 4.00 -13.19
N ARG A 151 11.15 3.19 -13.34
CA ARG A 151 11.09 1.89 -12.66
C ARG A 151 12.18 1.05 -13.30
N SER A 152 13.22 0.71 -12.54
CA SER A 152 14.34 -0.11 -13.01
C SER A 152 13.81 -1.32 -13.78
N ASN A 153 14.29 -1.51 -15.01
CA ASN A 153 14.02 -2.73 -15.79
C ASN A 153 14.69 -3.95 -15.16
N THR A 154 15.67 -3.75 -14.27
CA THR A 154 16.35 -4.83 -13.56
C THR A 154 15.54 -5.19 -12.31
N LEU A 155 14.63 -6.15 -12.47
CA LEU A 155 13.71 -6.66 -11.44
C LEU A 155 14.39 -7.56 -10.39
N VAL A 156 15.71 -7.69 -10.48
CA VAL A 156 16.51 -8.68 -9.77
C VAL A 156 17.80 -8.01 -9.37
N VAL A 157 18.01 -7.97 -8.07
CA VAL A 157 19.21 -7.39 -7.48
C VAL A 157 19.81 -8.38 -6.51
N LEU A 158 21.13 -8.34 -6.40
CA LEU A 158 21.86 -9.04 -5.34
C LEU A 158 21.44 -8.48 -3.98
N LYS A 159 21.54 -9.31 -2.93
CA LYS A 159 21.17 -8.96 -1.54
C LYS A 159 21.69 -7.60 -1.11
N GLU A 160 22.96 -7.31 -1.41
CA GLU A 160 23.64 -6.08 -0.99
C GLU A 160 23.02 -4.79 -1.59
N LYS A 161 22.33 -4.89 -2.73
CA LYS A 161 21.72 -3.75 -3.45
C LYS A 161 20.21 -3.66 -3.22
N MET A 162 19.64 -4.57 -2.44
CA MET A 162 18.19 -4.72 -2.33
C MET A 162 17.57 -3.57 -1.53
N GLY A 163 16.82 -2.70 -2.21
CA GLY A 163 15.99 -1.68 -1.57
C GLY A 163 14.71 -2.27 -0.94
N PRO A 164 13.86 -1.45 -0.29
CA PRO A 164 12.56 -1.89 0.20
C PRO A 164 11.62 -2.41 -0.88
N LEU A 165 11.63 -1.80 -2.08
CA LEU A 165 10.82 -2.25 -3.21
C LEU A 165 11.30 -3.60 -3.74
N ASP A 166 12.60 -3.76 -3.95
CA ASP A 166 13.20 -5.01 -4.42
C ASP A 166 12.96 -6.16 -3.43
N TRP A 167 12.93 -5.84 -2.14
CA TRP A 167 12.59 -6.80 -1.10
C TRP A 167 11.15 -7.29 -1.21
N GLY A 168 10.18 -6.39 -1.40
CA GLY A 168 8.80 -6.77 -1.67
C GLY A 168 8.71 -7.70 -2.88
N ILE A 169 9.33 -7.30 -4.00
CA ILE A 169 9.36 -8.08 -5.24
C ILE A 169 9.99 -9.46 -5.04
N CYS A 170 11.09 -9.54 -4.30
CA CYS A 170 11.81 -10.79 -4.04
C CYS A 170 10.98 -11.75 -3.18
N PHE A 171 10.32 -11.25 -2.14
CA PHE A 171 9.72 -12.08 -1.10
C PHE A 171 8.21 -12.33 -1.23
N GLU A 172 7.50 -11.59 -2.08
CA GLU A 172 6.09 -11.88 -2.37
C GLU A 172 5.87 -13.34 -2.84
N PRO A 173 6.67 -13.91 -3.77
CA PRO A 173 6.54 -15.32 -4.15
C PRO A 173 6.82 -16.30 -3.00
N VAL A 174 7.72 -15.95 -2.07
CA VAL A 174 7.98 -16.77 -0.86
C VAL A 174 6.74 -16.83 0.02
N VAL A 175 6.07 -15.71 0.22
CA VAL A 175 4.83 -15.68 1.00
C VAL A 175 3.78 -16.56 0.34
N LYS A 176 3.60 -16.47 -0.99
CA LYS A 176 2.68 -17.36 -1.72
C LYS A 176 2.97 -18.84 -1.45
N GLN A 177 4.24 -19.27 -1.53
CA GLN A 177 4.62 -20.66 -1.21
C GLN A 177 4.27 -21.06 0.24
N ILE A 178 4.47 -20.16 1.21
CA ILE A 178 4.08 -20.39 2.60
C ILE A 178 2.56 -20.59 2.68
N LEU A 179 1.77 -19.74 2.02
CA LEU A 179 0.30 -19.84 2.02
C LEU A 179 -0.20 -21.11 1.33
N GLU A 180 0.45 -21.55 0.25
CA GLU A 180 0.14 -22.81 -0.43
C GLU A 180 0.33 -24.01 0.51
N VAL A 181 1.38 -24.00 1.34
CA VAL A 181 1.64 -25.05 2.34
C VAL A 181 0.70 -24.94 3.53
N GLU A 182 0.64 -23.78 4.18
CA GLU A 182 -0.07 -23.56 5.44
C GLU A 182 -1.58 -23.61 5.28
N TRP A 183 -2.11 -23.03 4.19
CA TRP A 183 -3.55 -22.98 3.96
C TRP A 183 -4.03 -24.06 3.00
N GLY A 184 -3.13 -24.81 2.35
CA GLY A 184 -3.49 -25.65 1.22
C GLY A 184 -4.14 -24.81 0.11
N ALA A 185 -3.59 -23.61 -0.13
CA ALA A 185 -4.11 -22.66 -1.09
C ALA A 185 -3.71 -23.02 -2.52
N MET A 186 -4.57 -22.69 -3.48
CA MET A 186 -4.24 -22.62 -4.91
C MET A 186 -4.37 -21.17 -5.32
N ILE A 187 -3.25 -20.54 -5.64
CA ILE A 187 -3.17 -19.10 -5.94
C ILE A 187 -2.97 -18.93 -7.44
N HIS A 188 -3.82 -18.12 -8.05
CA HIS A 188 -3.63 -17.69 -9.44
C HIS A 188 -2.94 -16.33 -9.49
N GLU A 189 -1.88 -16.23 -10.28
CA GLU A 189 -1.17 -14.98 -10.55
C GLU A 189 -2.02 -14.05 -11.43
N CYS A 190 -2.25 -12.83 -10.94
CA CYS A 190 -3.05 -11.84 -11.65
C CYS A 190 -2.16 -10.86 -12.44
N GLY A 191 -2.59 -10.53 -13.66
CA GLY A 191 -2.10 -9.36 -14.38
C GLY A 191 -2.77 -8.07 -13.88
N ARG A 192 -2.69 -7.01 -14.68
CA ARG A 192 -3.45 -5.79 -14.43
C ARG A 192 -4.84 -5.88 -15.04
N PHE A 193 -5.84 -5.73 -14.20
CA PHE A 193 -7.22 -5.50 -14.62
C PHE A 193 -7.48 -4.02 -14.84
N VAL A 194 -8.26 -3.71 -15.87
CA VAL A 194 -8.87 -2.39 -16.07
C VAL A 194 -10.31 -2.46 -15.57
N HIS A 195 -10.76 -1.39 -14.91
CA HIS A 195 -12.13 -1.30 -14.43
C HIS A 195 -13.12 -1.40 -15.60
N PRO A 196 -14.21 -2.18 -15.47
CA PRO A 196 -15.10 -2.48 -16.60
C PRO A 196 -15.85 -1.25 -17.14
N THR A 197 -16.19 -0.28 -16.28
CA THR A 197 -16.89 0.95 -16.69
C THR A 197 -15.99 2.19 -16.69
N ASP A 198 -15.29 2.48 -15.59
CA ASP A 198 -14.35 3.60 -15.49
C ASP A 198 -12.92 3.23 -15.90
N THR A 199 -12.64 3.20 -17.20
CA THR A 199 -11.33 2.76 -17.73
C THR A 199 -10.14 3.60 -17.25
N ARG A 200 -10.35 4.72 -16.56
CA ARG A 200 -9.28 5.50 -15.93
C ARG A 200 -8.67 4.76 -14.72
N LEU A 201 -9.34 3.73 -14.20
CA LEU A 201 -8.94 2.98 -13.03
C LEU A 201 -8.41 1.58 -13.40
N ALA A 202 -7.35 1.16 -12.72
CA ALA A 202 -6.77 -0.17 -12.91
C ALA A 202 -6.15 -0.73 -11.62
N ALA A 203 -6.07 -2.05 -11.52
CA ALA A 203 -5.53 -2.73 -10.36
C ALA A 203 -4.75 -3.99 -10.74
N SER A 204 -3.71 -4.29 -9.96
CA SER A 204 -2.90 -5.51 -10.08
C SER A 204 -2.84 -6.15 -8.69
N PRO A 205 -3.79 -7.03 -8.34
CA PRO A 205 -3.71 -7.82 -7.11
C PRO A 205 -2.52 -8.78 -7.16
N ASP A 206 -1.98 -9.16 -6.01
CA ASP A 206 -0.87 -10.11 -5.95
C ASP A 206 -1.33 -11.54 -6.27
N GLY A 207 -2.61 -11.85 -6.04
CA GLY A 207 -3.19 -13.11 -6.50
C GLY A 207 -4.70 -13.20 -6.38
N LEU A 208 -5.24 -14.29 -6.89
CA LEU A 208 -6.63 -14.72 -6.74
C LEU A 208 -6.65 -16.13 -6.14
N LEU A 209 -7.32 -16.29 -5.00
CA LEU A 209 -7.42 -17.58 -4.33
C LEU A 209 -8.45 -18.45 -5.04
N LEU A 210 -8.01 -19.49 -5.77
CA LEU A 210 -8.92 -20.41 -6.46
C LEU A 210 -9.51 -21.46 -5.51
N LYS A 211 -8.72 -21.86 -4.51
CA LYS A 211 -9.09 -22.84 -3.50
C LYS A 211 -8.27 -22.60 -2.25
N VAL A 212 -8.86 -22.80 -1.07
CA VAL A 212 -8.15 -22.76 0.21
C VAL A 212 -8.65 -23.90 1.08
N LYS A 213 -7.81 -24.90 1.36
CA LYS A 213 -8.24 -26.09 2.12
C LYS A 213 -8.56 -25.76 3.58
N ALA A 214 -7.72 -24.96 4.23
CA ALA A 214 -7.87 -24.62 5.64
C ALA A 214 -9.08 -23.70 5.91
N LYS A 215 -9.41 -22.82 4.95
CA LYS A 215 -10.46 -21.80 5.04
C LYS A 215 -11.20 -21.66 3.70
N PRO A 216 -12.09 -22.61 3.33
CA PRO A 216 -12.73 -22.65 2.01
C PRO A 216 -13.47 -21.37 1.59
N GLN A 217 -14.00 -20.62 2.56
CA GLN A 217 -14.70 -19.35 2.33
C GLN A 217 -13.83 -18.26 1.69
N MET A 218 -12.50 -18.39 1.74
CA MET A 218 -11.56 -17.45 1.10
C MET A 218 -11.42 -17.67 -0.41
N ALA A 219 -11.95 -18.78 -0.94
CA ALA A 219 -11.91 -19.01 -2.38
C ALA A 219 -12.74 -17.94 -3.13
N GLY A 220 -12.13 -17.37 -4.17
CA GLY A 220 -12.58 -16.23 -4.95
C GLY A 220 -12.20 -14.87 -4.39
N HIS A 221 -11.48 -14.80 -3.27
CA HIS A 221 -10.94 -13.55 -2.74
C HIS A 221 -9.61 -13.21 -3.42
N LEU A 222 -9.30 -11.92 -3.48
CA LEU A 222 -7.97 -11.46 -3.87
C LEU A 222 -6.97 -11.69 -2.75
N LEU A 223 -5.69 -11.54 -3.08
CA LEU A 223 -4.57 -11.59 -2.17
C LEU A 223 -3.73 -10.32 -2.32
N GLU A 224 -3.37 -9.70 -1.20
CA GLU A 224 -2.44 -8.57 -1.12
C GLU A 224 -1.37 -8.88 -0.07
N ILE A 225 -0.11 -8.89 -0.48
CA ILE A 225 1.04 -9.32 0.32
C ILE A 225 1.97 -8.14 0.55
N LYS A 226 2.33 -7.91 1.81
CA LYS A 226 3.35 -6.94 2.20
C LYS A 226 4.47 -7.60 2.98
N CYS A 227 5.71 -7.33 2.57
CA CYS A 227 6.93 -7.83 3.24
C CYS A 227 7.72 -6.67 3.86
N PRO A 228 7.24 -6.03 4.95
CA PRO A 228 7.92 -4.86 5.51
C PRO A 228 9.28 -5.20 6.14
N LYS A 229 10.34 -4.50 5.70
CA LYS A 229 11.71 -4.66 6.24
C LYS A 229 11.86 -4.23 7.69
N THR A 230 11.14 -3.22 8.14
CA THR A 230 11.37 -2.57 9.45
C THR A 230 10.11 -2.43 10.29
N ARG A 231 8.97 -2.12 9.65
CA ARG A 231 7.68 -1.99 10.36
C ARG A 231 7.26 -3.32 10.98
N ALA A 232 6.76 -3.26 12.22
CA ALA A 232 6.12 -4.38 12.90
C ALA A 232 4.81 -4.77 12.20
N ILE A 233 4.58 -6.07 12.04
CA ILE A 233 3.38 -6.61 11.39
C ILE A 233 2.23 -6.81 12.38
N GLY A 234 1.00 -6.91 11.86
CA GLY A 234 -0.19 -7.28 12.64
C GLY A 234 -0.65 -6.23 13.65
N LYS A 235 -0.37 -4.95 13.37
CA LYS A 235 -0.85 -3.83 14.20
C LYS A 235 -2.21 -3.32 13.73
N LYS A 236 -2.22 -2.74 12.53
CA LYS A 236 -3.38 -2.19 11.83
C LYS A 236 -3.06 -2.17 10.34
N ILE A 237 -4.09 -2.28 9.50
CA ILE A 237 -3.95 -2.03 8.06
C ILE A 237 -3.65 -0.54 7.85
N PRO A 238 -2.55 -0.18 7.16
CA PRO A 238 -2.33 1.19 6.71
C PRO A 238 -3.43 1.67 5.77
N MET A 239 -3.87 2.93 5.94
CA MET A 239 -4.93 3.51 5.11
C MET A 239 -4.63 3.38 3.62
N GLU A 240 -3.38 3.65 3.20
CA GLU A 240 -2.92 3.48 1.80
C GLU A 240 -3.21 2.08 1.24
N TYR A 241 -3.08 1.02 2.05
CA TYR A 241 -3.33 -0.36 1.61
C TYR A 241 -4.82 -0.67 1.59
N PHE A 242 -5.61 -0.07 2.50
CA PHE A 242 -7.07 -0.18 2.41
C PHE A 242 -7.59 0.43 1.11
N TYR A 243 -7.17 1.65 0.77
CA TYR A 243 -7.47 2.28 -0.52
C TYR A 243 -7.06 1.41 -1.70
N GLN A 244 -5.86 0.82 -1.64
CA GLN A 244 -5.36 -0.12 -2.65
C GLN A 244 -6.28 -1.34 -2.79
N MET A 245 -6.62 -2.00 -1.69
CA MET A 245 -7.46 -3.21 -1.68
C MET A 245 -8.90 -2.91 -2.10
N GLN A 246 -9.48 -1.78 -1.70
CA GLN A 246 -10.81 -1.37 -2.14
C GLN A 246 -10.84 -1.15 -3.66
N LEU A 247 -9.83 -0.48 -4.25
CA LEU A 247 -9.78 -0.35 -5.70
C LEU A 247 -9.55 -1.69 -6.41
N GLN A 248 -8.70 -2.56 -5.86
CA GLN A 248 -8.51 -3.91 -6.40
C GLN A 248 -9.84 -4.68 -6.43
N MET A 249 -10.60 -4.64 -5.33
CA MET A 249 -11.89 -5.31 -5.23
C MET A 249 -12.95 -4.72 -6.16
N GLU A 250 -12.97 -3.39 -6.30
CA GLU A 250 -13.84 -2.69 -7.23
C GLU A 250 -13.55 -3.07 -8.68
N VAL A 251 -12.29 -2.97 -9.10
CA VAL A 251 -11.85 -3.26 -10.46
C VAL A 251 -12.10 -4.73 -10.80
N ALA A 252 -11.82 -5.66 -9.88
CA ALA A 252 -11.98 -7.09 -10.08
C ALA A 252 -13.46 -7.53 -9.96
N GLY A 253 -14.31 -6.77 -9.26
CA GLY A 253 -15.69 -7.16 -8.99
C GLY A 253 -15.78 -8.30 -7.97
N VAL A 254 -14.90 -8.31 -6.97
CA VAL A 254 -14.76 -9.37 -5.96
C VAL A 254 -15.08 -8.85 -4.57
N ARG A 255 -15.57 -9.72 -3.69
CA ARG A 255 -16.18 -9.32 -2.41
C ARG A 255 -15.19 -9.10 -1.26
N ALA A 256 -13.97 -9.60 -1.38
CA ALA A 256 -12.95 -9.51 -0.34
C ALA A 256 -11.53 -9.64 -0.91
N CYS A 257 -10.58 -9.13 -0.14
CA CYS A 257 -9.14 -9.28 -0.32
C CYS A 257 -8.52 -9.80 0.98
N GLU A 258 -7.66 -10.80 0.87
CA GLU A 258 -6.89 -11.33 1.98
C GLU A 258 -5.59 -10.54 2.10
N TYR A 259 -5.47 -9.76 3.17
CA TYR A 259 -4.30 -8.97 3.47
C TYR A 259 -3.31 -9.81 4.29
N VAL A 260 -2.08 -9.93 3.80
CA VAL A 260 -1.02 -10.72 4.43
C VAL A 260 0.22 -9.87 4.64
N GLU A 261 0.72 -9.82 5.87
CA GLU A 261 2.03 -9.22 6.17
C GLU A 261 3.00 -10.30 6.62
N ALA A 262 4.17 -10.39 6.01
CA ALA A 262 5.18 -11.39 6.37
C ALA A 262 6.48 -10.74 6.89
N ARG A 263 6.96 -11.22 8.04
CA ARG A 263 8.24 -10.84 8.61
C ARG A 263 9.31 -11.82 8.14
N ILE A 264 10.01 -11.43 7.08
CA ILE A 264 11.08 -12.23 6.48
C ILE A 264 12.44 -11.63 6.81
N GLU A 265 13.45 -12.49 6.90
CA GLU A 265 14.86 -12.14 6.97
C GLU A 265 15.69 -13.04 6.05
N ILE A 266 16.85 -12.54 5.61
CA ILE A 266 17.90 -13.36 5.03
C ILE A 266 18.83 -13.75 6.17
N SER A 267 19.09 -15.04 6.32
CA SER A 267 19.78 -15.61 7.48
C SER A 267 20.88 -16.58 7.03
N ASP A 268 21.77 -16.96 7.95
CA ASP A 268 22.84 -17.94 7.73
C ASP A 268 22.61 -19.19 8.61
N ILE A 269 21.35 -19.62 8.73
CA ILE A 269 20.96 -20.77 9.54
C ILE A 269 21.53 -22.08 8.96
N VAL A 270 21.91 -23.00 9.86
CA VAL A 270 22.46 -24.32 9.49
C VAL A 270 21.39 -25.42 9.49
N GLY A 271 20.18 -25.11 9.95
CA GLY A 271 19.08 -26.07 10.01
C GLY A 271 17.71 -25.39 10.00
N VAL A 272 16.69 -26.17 9.67
CA VAL A 272 15.30 -25.70 9.53
C VAL A 272 14.79 -25.20 10.90
N PRO A 273 14.23 -23.97 10.98
CA PRO A 273 13.68 -23.44 12.22
C PRO A 273 12.42 -24.24 12.62
N ALA A 274 12.03 -24.14 13.89
CA ALA A 274 10.84 -24.83 14.39
C ALA A 274 9.54 -24.50 13.62
N THR A 275 9.46 -23.31 13.01
CA THR A 275 8.32 -22.91 12.16
C THR A 275 8.26 -23.69 10.84
N GLY A 276 9.36 -24.25 10.37
CA GLY A 276 9.47 -24.85 9.03
C GLY A 276 9.53 -23.83 7.88
N TRP A 277 9.27 -22.54 8.14
CA TRP A 277 9.23 -21.50 7.12
C TRP A 277 10.62 -20.93 6.82
N CYS A 278 11.39 -21.72 6.08
CA CYS A 278 12.64 -21.29 5.48
C CYS A 278 12.78 -21.87 4.08
N GLY A 279 13.78 -21.41 3.34
CA GLY A 279 14.13 -21.99 2.05
C GLY A 279 15.26 -21.23 1.40
N LEU A 280 15.53 -21.58 0.14
CA LEU A 280 16.58 -20.96 -0.66
C LEU A 280 15.98 -20.10 -1.77
N ILE A 281 16.59 -18.94 -2.01
CA ILE A 281 16.40 -18.13 -3.22
C ILE A 281 17.73 -18.05 -3.94
N ALA A 282 17.76 -18.47 -5.19
CA ALA A 282 18.90 -18.29 -6.07
C ALA A 282 18.70 -17.05 -6.95
N VAL A 283 19.70 -16.17 -6.99
CA VAL A 283 19.81 -15.13 -8.00
C VAL A 283 20.54 -15.73 -9.20
N VAL A 284 19.82 -15.88 -10.31
CA VAL A 284 20.40 -16.41 -11.55
C VAL A 284 20.87 -15.27 -12.43
N GLY A 285 22.11 -15.40 -12.89
CA GLY A 285 22.73 -14.53 -13.86
C GLY A 285 22.64 -15.12 -15.26
N CYS A 286 22.43 -14.24 -16.24
CA CYS A 286 22.48 -14.55 -17.66
C CYS A 286 23.69 -13.83 -18.28
N PHE A 287 24.43 -14.51 -19.15
CA PHE A 287 25.62 -13.92 -19.77
C PHE A 287 25.20 -12.87 -20.82
N CYS A 288 25.74 -11.66 -20.72
CA CYS A 288 25.50 -10.57 -21.65
C CYS A 288 26.74 -10.36 -22.50
N GLU A 289 26.69 -10.81 -23.76
CA GLU A 289 27.81 -10.74 -24.71
C GLU A 289 28.28 -9.30 -24.95
N ASP A 290 27.36 -8.35 -25.08
CA ASP A 290 27.64 -6.93 -25.34
C ASP A 290 28.60 -6.29 -24.32
N ILE A 291 28.59 -6.78 -23.08
CA ILE A 291 29.45 -6.27 -22.00
C ILE A 291 30.42 -7.33 -21.46
N GLY A 292 30.43 -8.53 -22.03
CA GLY A 292 31.27 -9.65 -21.61
C GLY A 292 31.09 -10.05 -20.14
N ALA A 293 29.91 -9.85 -19.55
CA ALA A 293 29.68 -10.07 -18.12
C ALA A 293 28.31 -10.66 -17.81
N TRP A 294 28.24 -11.36 -16.68
CA TRP A 294 26.99 -11.90 -16.14
C TRP A 294 26.16 -10.83 -15.45
N LYS A 295 24.87 -10.77 -15.79
CA LYS A 295 23.92 -9.85 -15.18
C LYS A 295 22.81 -10.63 -14.47
N PRO A 296 22.38 -10.22 -13.26
CA PRO A 296 21.20 -10.78 -12.63
C PRO A 296 20.00 -10.70 -13.58
N CYS A 297 19.32 -11.83 -13.81
CA CYS A 297 18.20 -11.91 -14.74
C CYS A 297 16.90 -12.41 -14.10
N ARG A 298 16.93 -13.29 -13.09
CA ARG A 298 15.74 -13.72 -12.33
C ARG A 298 16.07 -14.26 -10.94
N TYR A 299 15.06 -14.33 -10.09
CA TYR A 299 15.05 -15.17 -8.90
C TYR A 299 14.50 -16.57 -9.23
N ILE A 300 15.06 -17.60 -8.62
CA ILE A 300 14.47 -18.95 -8.55
C ILE A 300 14.28 -19.32 -7.08
N TYR A 301 13.14 -19.89 -6.76
CA TYR A 301 12.72 -20.20 -5.41
C TYR A 301 12.76 -21.71 -5.18
N GLY A 302 13.49 -22.15 -4.16
CA GLY A 302 13.47 -23.53 -3.70
C GLY A 302 12.21 -23.85 -2.89
N PRO A 303 11.87 -25.14 -2.71
CA PRO A 303 10.75 -25.55 -1.88
C PRO A 303 10.88 -25.10 -0.42
N VAL A 304 9.76 -24.77 0.22
CA VAL A 304 9.69 -24.45 1.65
C VAL A 304 10.22 -25.63 2.46
N GLY A 305 11.08 -25.34 3.45
CA GLY A 305 11.73 -26.30 4.33
C GLY A 305 12.94 -27.02 3.74
N ASN A 306 13.29 -26.78 2.47
CA ASN A 306 14.41 -27.47 1.83
C ASN A 306 15.65 -26.56 1.68
N LEU A 307 16.62 -26.75 2.58
CA LEU A 307 17.91 -26.04 2.57
C LEU A 307 19.00 -26.75 1.74
N GLU A 308 18.71 -27.92 1.17
CA GLU A 308 19.62 -28.68 0.31
C GLU A 308 19.30 -28.51 -1.18
N TRP A 309 18.23 -27.77 -1.49
CA TRP A 309 17.77 -27.53 -2.85
C TRP A 309 18.82 -26.82 -3.70
N LYS A 310 18.85 -27.16 -4.99
CA LYS A 310 19.71 -26.52 -5.99
C LYS A 310 18.86 -26.01 -7.15
N PRO A 311 19.14 -24.81 -7.68
CA PRO A 311 18.42 -24.27 -8.82
C PRO A 311 18.68 -25.12 -10.06
N ASP A 312 17.64 -25.33 -10.85
CA ASP A 312 17.75 -25.85 -12.21
C ASP A 312 18.10 -24.69 -13.16
N LEU A 313 19.19 -24.84 -13.90
CA LEU A 313 19.80 -23.78 -14.72
C LEU A 313 19.89 -24.20 -16.18
N GLY A 314 19.61 -23.26 -17.08
CA GLY A 314 19.82 -23.41 -18.51
C GLY A 314 21.28 -23.29 -18.95
N LEU A 315 21.52 -23.54 -20.24
CA LEU A 315 22.87 -23.63 -20.85
C LEU A 315 23.72 -22.35 -20.70
N ASN A 316 23.10 -21.18 -20.57
CA ASN A 316 23.77 -19.87 -20.48
C ASN A 316 23.42 -19.13 -19.17
N GLU A 317 23.32 -19.89 -18.09
CA GLU A 317 22.88 -19.39 -16.80
C GLU A 317 23.84 -19.86 -15.70
N GLN A 318 24.04 -19.01 -14.70
CA GLN A 318 24.79 -19.38 -13.50
C GLN A 318 24.14 -18.81 -12.25
N THR A 319 24.29 -19.48 -11.13
CA THR A 319 23.91 -18.91 -9.83
C THR A 319 24.94 -17.84 -9.44
N MET A 320 24.49 -16.60 -9.31
CA MET A 320 25.32 -15.49 -8.85
C MET A 320 25.33 -15.38 -7.32
N GLU A 321 24.21 -15.71 -6.68
CA GLU A 321 24.02 -15.64 -5.23
C GLU A 321 22.96 -16.66 -4.81
N THR A 322 23.16 -17.29 -3.65
CA THR A 322 22.12 -18.10 -3.00
C THR A 322 21.89 -17.54 -1.60
N ASN A 323 20.64 -17.19 -1.30
CA ASN A 323 20.23 -16.62 -0.03
C ASN A 323 19.30 -17.59 0.69
N ILE A 324 19.54 -17.84 1.98
CA ILE A 324 18.57 -18.52 2.84
C ILE A 324 17.60 -17.49 3.38
N TRP A 325 16.31 -17.71 3.14
CA TRP A 325 15.25 -16.89 3.73
C TRP A 325 14.62 -17.63 4.91
N VAL A 326 14.19 -16.85 5.91
CA VAL A 326 13.42 -17.32 7.06
C VAL A 326 12.23 -16.40 7.26
N CYS A 327 11.03 -16.96 7.29
CA CYS A 327 9.84 -16.23 7.73
C CYS A 327 9.63 -16.47 9.22
N ARG A 328 9.71 -15.40 10.01
CA ARG A 328 9.55 -15.43 11.47
C ARG A 328 8.09 -15.56 11.87
N SER A 329 7.23 -14.84 11.16
CA SER A 329 5.79 -14.82 11.36
C SER A 329 5.12 -14.19 10.14
N PHE A 330 3.86 -14.53 9.92
CA PHE A 330 2.98 -13.74 9.07
C PHE A 330 1.68 -13.41 9.81
N HIS A 331 1.08 -12.29 9.46
CA HIS A 331 -0.21 -11.84 9.93
C HIS A 331 -1.19 -11.87 8.76
N HIS A 332 -2.45 -12.18 9.04
CA HIS A 332 -3.52 -12.34 8.06
C HIS A 332 -4.79 -11.64 8.55
N GLU A 333 -5.40 -10.86 7.68
CA GLU A 333 -6.69 -10.20 7.90
C GLU A 333 -7.52 -10.20 6.61
N THR A 334 -8.84 -10.36 6.72
CA THR A 334 -9.75 -10.33 5.57
C THR A 334 -10.39 -8.95 5.45
N VAL A 335 -10.15 -8.27 4.33
CA VAL A 335 -10.74 -6.96 4.04
C VAL A 335 -11.92 -7.12 3.10
N LEU A 336 -13.07 -6.61 3.51
CA LEU A 336 -14.32 -6.69 2.74
C LEU A 336 -14.47 -5.52 1.78
N ARG A 337 -15.07 -5.76 0.61
CA ARG A 337 -15.40 -4.71 -0.34
C ARG A 337 -16.45 -3.78 0.24
N ASP A 338 -16.18 -2.49 0.13
CA ASP A 338 -17.03 -1.41 0.61
C ASP A 338 -17.49 -0.55 -0.55
N GLU A 339 -18.57 -0.99 -1.19
CA GLU A 339 -19.11 -0.34 -2.41
C GLU A 339 -19.60 1.08 -2.14
N VAL A 340 -20.19 1.31 -0.96
CA VAL A 340 -20.72 2.62 -0.58
C VAL A 340 -19.57 3.60 -0.37
N TRP A 341 -18.55 3.18 0.38
CA TRP A 341 -17.36 3.98 0.60
C TRP A 341 -16.64 4.26 -0.72
N PHE A 342 -16.44 3.25 -1.57
CA PHE A 342 -15.78 3.46 -2.86
C PHE A 342 -16.57 4.42 -3.75
N ALA A 343 -17.90 4.31 -3.79
CA ALA A 343 -18.75 5.21 -4.54
C ALA A 343 -18.62 6.67 -4.06
N SER A 344 -18.46 6.90 -2.75
CA SER A 344 -18.25 8.25 -2.21
C SER A 344 -16.93 8.90 -2.66
N LEU A 345 -15.94 8.12 -3.09
CA LEU A 345 -14.66 8.63 -3.60
C LEU A 345 -14.77 9.21 -5.02
N LYS A 346 -15.82 8.85 -5.76
CA LYS A 346 -15.96 9.16 -7.19
C LYS A 346 -15.86 10.66 -7.51
N PRO A 347 -16.52 11.58 -6.80
CA PRO A 347 -16.42 13.02 -7.09
C PRO A 347 -14.97 13.54 -7.02
N LYS A 348 -14.18 13.07 -6.06
CA LYS A 348 -12.77 13.47 -5.90
C LYS A 348 -11.86 12.85 -6.95
N ILE A 349 -12.14 11.62 -7.36
CA ILE A 349 -11.48 11.01 -8.52
C ILE A 349 -11.75 11.82 -9.79
N ASP A 350 -12.99 12.27 -10.00
CA ASP A 350 -13.37 13.09 -11.15
C ASP A 350 -12.70 14.48 -11.10
N GLU A 351 -12.66 15.11 -9.93
CA GLU A 351 -11.91 16.36 -9.70
C GLU A 351 -10.41 16.18 -10.02
N PHE A 352 -9.81 15.07 -9.58
CA PHE A 352 -8.41 14.75 -9.88
C PHE A 352 -8.15 14.64 -11.39
N TRP A 353 -9.03 13.99 -12.14
CA TRP A 353 -8.88 13.91 -13.60
C TRP A 353 -9.10 15.26 -14.28
N ALA A 354 -9.98 16.12 -13.77
CA ALA A 354 -10.08 17.49 -14.26
C ALA A 354 -8.77 18.27 -14.07
N ASP A 355 -8.08 18.08 -12.94
CA ASP A 355 -6.76 18.68 -12.68
C ASP A 355 -5.67 18.10 -13.60
N VAL A 356 -5.73 16.80 -13.92
CA VAL A 356 -4.85 16.20 -14.94
C VAL A 356 -5.05 16.86 -16.31
N GLU A 357 -6.29 17.12 -16.73
CA GLU A 357 -6.56 17.80 -18.00
C GLU A 357 -6.09 19.25 -18.00
N LYS A 358 -6.31 20.01 -16.91
CA LYS A 358 -5.73 21.36 -16.76
C LYS A 358 -4.21 21.33 -16.82
N ALA A 359 -3.57 20.34 -16.20
CA ALA A 359 -2.12 20.18 -16.24
C ALA A 359 -1.60 19.90 -17.66
N LYS A 360 -2.33 19.12 -18.47
CA LYS A 360 -1.98 18.92 -19.89
C LYS A 360 -1.98 20.24 -20.66
N LEU A 361 -2.95 21.12 -20.38
CA LEU A 361 -3.07 22.47 -20.96
C LEU A 361 -2.08 23.50 -20.40
N GLY A 362 -1.39 23.20 -19.29
CA GLY A 362 -0.49 24.13 -18.62
C GLY A 362 -1.19 25.13 -17.67
N GLU A 363 -2.45 24.85 -17.32
CA GLU A 363 -3.31 25.69 -16.47
C GLU A 363 -3.33 25.21 -15.01
N PHE A 364 -2.40 24.32 -14.63
CA PHE A 364 -2.32 23.71 -13.30
C PHE A 364 -0.91 23.88 -12.72
N THR A 365 -0.84 24.31 -11.46
CA THR A 365 0.42 24.52 -10.75
C THR A 365 0.49 23.64 -9.51
N VAL A 366 1.70 23.23 -9.14
CA VAL A 366 1.93 22.47 -7.91
C VAL A 366 2.02 23.44 -6.74
N PRO A 367 1.20 23.30 -5.69
CA PRO A 367 1.30 24.15 -4.51
C PRO A 367 2.68 24.07 -3.83
N GLU A 368 3.11 25.18 -3.23
CA GLU A 368 4.35 25.21 -2.45
C GLU A 368 4.28 24.23 -1.25
N SER A 369 5.46 23.78 -0.81
CA SER A 369 5.55 22.87 0.33
C SER A 369 5.26 23.63 1.63
N THR A 370 4.28 23.19 2.40
CA THR A 370 3.98 23.73 3.73
C THR A 370 4.99 23.29 4.80
N ARG A 371 5.82 22.27 4.55
CA ARG A 371 6.89 21.86 5.49
C ARG A 371 7.98 22.92 5.58
N LYS A 372 8.22 23.43 6.81
CA LYS A 372 9.41 24.24 7.15
C LYS A 372 10.67 23.47 6.73
N LYS A 373 11.53 24.10 5.92
CA LYS A 373 12.86 23.54 5.61
C LYS A 373 13.60 23.33 6.92
N LYS A 374 14.00 22.09 7.21
CA LYS A 374 14.92 21.82 8.32
C LYS A 374 16.28 22.41 7.91
N GLU A 375 16.70 23.50 8.56
CA GLU A 375 18.07 23.99 8.40
C GLU A 375 19.01 22.88 8.86
N VAL A 376 19.75 22.33 7.90
CA VAL A 376 20.89 21.47 8.21
C VAL A 376 21.99 22.41 8.66
N VAL A 377 22.08 22.63 9.97
CA VAL A 377 23.27 23.25 10.56
C VAL A 377 24.38 22.22 10.38
N CYS A 378 25.23 22.43 9.37
CA CYS A 378 26.50 21.74 9.27
C CYS A 378 27.41 22.27 10.39
N GLU A 379 27.37 21.64 11.56
CA GLU A 379 28.45 21.77 12.55
C GLU A 379 29.62 20.89 12.10
N ILE A 380 30.43 21.41 11.17
CA ILE A 380 31.83 21.02 11.09
C ILE A 380 32.57 22.10 11.86
N VAL A 381 32.90 21.80 13.12
CA VAL A 381 33.89 22.56 13.87
C VAL A 381 35.24 22.14 13.28
N ASP A 382 35.87 23.03 12.51
CA ASP A 382 37.26 22.87 12.09
C ASP A 382 38.13 22.79 13.35
N SER A 383 38.58 21.57 13.69
CA SER A 383 39.60 21.36 14.70
C SER A 383 40.92 21.90 14.17
N GLU A 384 41.48 22.91 14.85
CA GLU A 384 42.80 23.47 14.54
C GLU A 384 43.89 22.39 14.53
N PRO A 385 44.90 22.49 13.63
CA PRO A 385 45.98 21.52 13.54
C PRO A 385 46.91 21.59 14.76
N GLU A 386 47.08 20.45 15.44
CA GLU A 386 48.09 20.25 16.48
C GLU A 386 49.50 20.56 15.95
N ALA A 387 50.22 21.39 16.68
CA ALA A 387 51.61 21.74 16.40
C ALA A 387 52.54 20.53 16.60
N GLU A 388 53.40 20.29 15.60
CA GLU A 388 54.46 19.27 15.66
C GLU A 388 55.45 19.55 16.80
N PRO A 389 55.95 18.52 17.51
CA PRO A 389 56.99 18.70 18.50
C PRO A 389 58.37 18.85 17.83
N THR A 390 58.97 20.03 18.00
CA THR A 390 60.41 20.25 17.76
C THR A 390 61.25 19.63 18.88
N GLN A 391 62.13 18.70 18.47
CA GLN A 391 63.37 18.16 19.08
C GLN A 391 63.40 17.78 20.56
#